data_AF-A0A2I0T0K9-F1
#
_entry.id   AF-A0A2I0T0K9-F1
#
_cell.length_a   1.000
_cell.length_b   1.000
_cell.length_c   1.000
_cell.angle_alpha   90.00
_cell.angle_beta   90.00
_cell.angle_gamma   90.00
#
_symmetry.space_group_name_H-M   'P 1'
#
loop_
_entity.id
_entity.type
_entity.pdbx_description
1 polymer ?
#
loop_
_entity_poly.entity_id
_entity_poly.type
_entity_poly.pdbx_seq_one_letter_code
_entity_poly.pdbx_strand_id
1 'polypeptide(L)'
;MRLQDVYALSVKGMANGVFQRAGAGRPPLYSPGRRVSLSADDCFHVGKVAYDMGDYYHSIAWLEEAVGLFRLSYGSWNPEDRSSLEDALDHLAFSYFMV
;
A
#
# COMPACT_ATOMS: atom_id res chain seq x y z
N MET A 1 4.01 -1.16 -9.24
CA MET A 1 4.56 -2.46 -9.65
C MET A 1 5.90 -2.28 -10.35
N ARG A 2 5.98 -2.04 -11.67
CA ARG A 2 7.29 -2.01 -12.38
C ARG A 2 8.39 -1.10 -11.80
N LEU A 3 8.06 0.11 -11.35
CA LEU A 3 9.06 0.98 -10.70
C LEU A 3 9.46 0.48 -9.30
N GLN A 4 8.55 -0.19 -8.60
CA GLN A 4 8.81 -0.80 -7.28
C GLN A 4 9.78 -1.95 -7.42
N ASP A 5 9.59 -2.79 -8.43
CA ASP A 5 10.49 -3.89 -8.77
C ASP A 5 11.88 -3.39 -9.17
N VAL A 6 11.93 -2.45 -10.11
CA VAL A 6 13.19 -1.96 -10.69
C VAL A 6 14.05 -1.25 -9.64
N TYR A 7 13.44 -0.51 -8.72
CA TYR A 7 14.16 0.30 -7.74
C TYR A 7 14.08 -0.23 -6.30
N ALA A 8 13.45 -1.39 -6.10
CA ALA A 8 13.14 -1.95 -4.77
C ALA A 8 12.55 -0.89 -3.85
N LEU A 9 11.45 -0.23 -4.26
CA LEU A 9 10.85 0.88 -3.51
C LEU A 9 10.02 0.39 -2.32
N SER A 10 10.07 1.13 -1.22
CA SER A 10 9.24 0.88 -0.04
C SER A 10 7.81 1.38 -0.27
N VAL A 11 6.82 0.53 -0.03
CA VAL A 11 5.39 0.90 -0.09
C VAL A 11 5.08 2.06 0.84
N LYS A 12 5.52 1.98 2.10
CA LYS A 12 5.39 3.07 3.07
C LYS A 12 5.99 4.40 2.59
N GLY A 13 7.13 4.36 1.91
CA GLY A 13 7.73 5.55 1.32
C GLY A 13 6.81 6.16 0.25
N MET A 14 6.35 5.33 -0.67
CA MET A 14 5.47 5.75 -1.77
C MET A 14 4.11 6.26 -1.26
N ALA A 15 3.53 5.60 -0.25
CA ALA A 15 2.31 6.04 0.41
C ALA A 15 2.46 7.43 1.05
N ASN A 16 3.67 7.79 1.50
CA ASN A 16 3.98 9.13 2.01
C ASN A 16 4.43 10.13 0.91
N GLY A 17 4.37 9.74 -0.37
CA GLY A 17 4.79 10.58 -1.49
C GLY A 17 6.31 10.71 -1.65
N VAL A 18 7.10 9.77 -1.14
CA VAL A 18 8.57 9.77 -1.20
C VAL A 18 9.07 8.46 -1.82
N PHE A 19 9.90 8.56 -2.86
CA PHE A 19 10.49 7.38 -3.48
C PHE A 19 11.74 6.96 -2.70
N GLN A 20 11.55 6.10 -1.72
CA GLN A 20 12.63 5.53 -0.90
C GLN A 20 12.81 4.05 -1.23
N ARG A 21 14.06 3.55 -1.23
CA ARG A 21 14.34 2.12 -1.35
C ARG A 21 13.96 1.37 -0.07
N ALA A 22 13.48 0.14 -0.21
CA ALA A 22 13.32 -0.81 0.88
C ALA A 22 14.70 -1.14 1.47
N GLY A 23 14.96 -0.65 2.68
CA GLY A 23 16.25 -0.79 3.37
C GLY A 23 16.54 0.38 4.31
N ALA A 24 16.95 0.07 5.54
CA ALA A 24 17.24 1.08 6.55
C ALA A 24 18.45 1.96 6.15
N GLY A 25 18.34 3.28 6.37
CA GLY A 25 19.47 4.20 6.36
C GLY A 25 19.91 4.75 4.98
N ARG A 26 19.16 4.50 3.90
CA ARG A 26 19.45 5.12 2.59
C ARG A 26 18.64 6.40 2.39
N PRO A 27 19.25 7.48 1.85
CA PRO A 27 18.50 8.68 1.50
C PRO A 27 17.43 8.34 0.44
N PRO A 28 16.29 9.05 0.42
CA PRO A 28 15.27 8.86 -0.60
C PRO A 28 15.87 9.11 -1.99
N LEU A 29 15.49 8.28 -2.96
CA LEU A 29 15.91 8.44 -4.36
C LEU A 29 15.35 9.74 -4.94
N TYR A 30 14.12 10.06 -4.56
CA TYR A 30 13.45 11.27 -5.00
C TYR A 30 12.41 11.70 -3.98
N SER A 31 12.49 12.96 -3.57
CA SER A 31 11.46 13.63 -2.78
C SER A 31 10.92 14.80 -3.61
N PRO A 32 9.69 14.70 -4.15
CA PRO A 32 9.05 15.80 -4.84
C PRO A 32 8.92 17.03 -3.92
N GLY A 33 8.98 18.23 -4.49
CA GLY A 33 8.79 19.48 -3.74
C GLY A 33 7.40 19.60 -3.10
N ARG A 34 6.40 18.91 -3.65
CA ARG A 34 5.08 18.71 -3.04
C ARG A 34 4.86 17.22 -2.76
N ARG A 35 4.82 16.85 -1.50
CA ARG A 35 4.49 15.48 -1.08
C ARG A 35 2.98 15.32 -1.09
N VAL A 36 2.50 14.31 -1.79
CA VAL A 36 1.10 13.90 -1.77
C VAL A 36 1.08 12.52 -1.13
N SER A 37 0.48 12.43 0.05
CA SER A 37 0.24 11.15 0.71
C SER A 37 -0.95 10.46 0.08
N LEU A 38 -0.83 9.16 -0.15
CA LEU A 38 -1.92 8.32 -0.60
C LEU A 38 -2.89 8.06 0.57
N SER A 39 -4.18 8.04 0.26
CA SER A 39 -5.20 7.60 1.21
C SER A 39 -5.18 6.08 1.40
N ALA A 40 -5.93 5.59 2.38
CA ALA A 40 -6.11 4.15 2.58
C ALA A 40 -6.75 3.49 1.35
N ASP A 41 -7.77 4.13 0.76
CA ASP A 41 -8.42 3.66 -0.47
C ASP A 41 -7.47 3.65 -1.66
N ASP A 42 -6.62 4.67 -1.83
CA ASP A 42 -5.62 4.68 -2.90
C ASP A 42 -4.68 3.47 -2.78
N CYS A 43 -4.22 3.17 -1.55
CA CYS A 43 -3.36 2.02 -1.28
C CYS A 43 -4.10 0.69 -1.54
N PHE A 44 -5.37 0.60 -1.16
CA PHE A 44 -6.22 -0.56 -1.42
C PHE A 44 -6.39 -0.81 -2.93
N HIS A 45 -6.72 0.21 -3.72
CA HIS A 45 -6.86 0.07 -5.17
C HIS A 45 -5.57 -0.40 -5.85
N VAL A 46 -4.41 0.08 -5.40
CA VAL A 46 -3.12 -0.39 -5.92
C VAL A 46 -2.89 -1.86 -5.56
N GLY A 47 -3.18 -2.26 -4.32
CA GLY A 47 -3.11 -3.66 -3.88
C GLY A 47 -4.05 -4.57 -4.66
N LYS A 48 -5.28 -4.12 -4.93
CA LYS A 48 -6.26 -4.85 -5.73
C LYS A 48 -5.78 -5.07 -7.17
N VAL A 49 -5.20 -4.05 -7.81
CA VAL A 49 -4.63 -4.20 -9.16
C VAL A 49 -3.48 -5.23 -9.15
N ALA A 50 -2.65 -5.25 -8.11
CA ALA A 50 -1.62 -6.26 -7.95
C ALA A 50 -2.19 -7.68 -7.79
N TYR A 51 -3.23 -7.82 -6.95
CA TYR A 51 -3.97 -9.05 -6.74
C TYR A 51 -4.56 -9.60 -8.05
N ASP A 52 -5.24 -8.76 -8.82
CA ASP A 52 -5.88 -9.13 -10.09
C ASP A 52 -4.85 -9.57 -11.14
N MET A 53 -3.60 -9.06 -11.06
CA MET A 53 -2.49 -9.48 -11.91
C MET A 53 -1.77 -10.75 -11.42
N GLY A 54 -2.17 -11.32 -10.27
CA GLY A 54 -1.53 -12.48 -9.64
C GLY A 54 -0.19 -12.17 -8.97
N ASP A 55 0.13 -10.89 -8.75
CA ASP A 55 1.33 -10.46 -8.02
C ASP A 55 1.01 -10.35 -6.52
N TYR A 56 0.91 -11.51 -5.88
CA TYR A 56 0.54 -11.59 -4.47
C TYR A 56 1.58 -10.96 -3.54
N TYR A 57 2.86 -10.97 -3.91
CA TYR A 57 3.93 -10.37 -3.12
C TYR A 57 3.71 -8.86 -2.91
N HIS A 58 3.44 -8.14 -3.99
CA HIS A 58 3.15 -6.72 -3.91
C HIS A 58 1.72 -6.43 -3.45
N SER A 59 0.76 -7.30 -3.77
CA SER A 59 -0.60 -7.23 -3.24
C SER A 59 -0.56 -7.17 -1.71
N ILE A 60 0.15 -8.10 -1.06
CA ILE A 60 0.33 -8.12 0.40
C ILE A 60 0.90 -6.80 0.89
N ALA A 61 2.02 -6.34 0.32
CA ALA A 61 2.70 -5.14 0.79
C ALA A 61 1.82 -3.88 0.70
N TRP A 62 0.97 -3.77 -0.34
CA TRP A 62 0.04 -2.64 -0.50
C TRP A 62 -1.21 -2.76 0.37
N LEU A 63 -1.77 -3.96 0.50
CA LEU A 63 -2.94 -4.23 1.32
C LEU A 63 -2.61 -4.08 2.82
N GLU A 64 -1.41 -4.47 3.27
CA GLU A 64 -0.96 -4.23 4.65
C GLU A 64 -0.88 -2.74 4.99
N GLU A 65 -0.31 -1.92 4.09
CA GLU A 65 -0.24 -0.47 4.29
C GLU A 65 -1.64 0.17 4.24
N ALA A 66 -2.54 -0.29 3.35
CA ALA A 66 -3.92 0.16 3.31
C ALA A 66 -4.66 -0.14 4.63
N VAL A 67 -4.57 -1.39 5.13
CA VAL A 67 -5.14 -1.80 6.43
C VAL A 67 -4.54 -1.00 7.58
N GLY A 68 -3.24 -0.72 7.54
CA GLY A 68 -2.56 0.14 8.51
C GLY A 68 -3.14 1.55 8.54
N LEU A 69 -3.37 2.16 7.38
CA LEU A 69 -3.97 3.49 7.25
C LEU A 69 -5.44 3.51 7.68
N PHE A 70 -6.24 2.50 7.30
CA PHE A 70 -7.63 2.34 7.77
C PHE A 70 -7.70 2.21 9.31
N ARG A 71 -6.75 1.50 9.93
CA ARG A 71 -6.67 1.39 11.39
C ARG A 71 -6.32 2.71 12.06
N LEU A 72 -5.46 3.51 11.45
CA LEU A 72 -5.09 4.84 11.96
C LEU A 72 -6.24 5.86 11.81
N SER A 73 -7.12 5.68 10.82
CA SER A 73 -8.28 6.55 10.59
C SER A 73 -9.52 6.24 11.44
N TYR A 74 -9.47 5.24 12.33
CA TYR A 74 -10.61 4.81 13.17
C TYR A 74 -11.27 5.92 14.02
N GLY A 75 -10.63 7.08 14.20
CA GLY A 75 -11.20 8.25 14.88
C GLY A 75 -12.08 9.16 14.01
N SER A 76 -12.01 9.05 12.68
CA SER A 76 -12.77 9.84 11.69
C SER A 76 -13.69 8.91 10.87
N TRP A 77 -14.49 8.14 11.60
CA TRP A 77 -15.20 6.95 11.14
C TRP A 77 -16.18 7.23 9.98
N ASN A 78 -15.92 6.67 8.80
CA ASN A 78 -16.81 6.72 7.64
C ASN A 78 -17.26 5.28 7.28
N PRO A 79 -18.56 5.02 7.04
CA PRO A 79 -19.06 3.67 6.79
C PRO A 79 -18.58 3.08 5.44
N GLU A 80 -18.21 3.90 4.46
CA GLU A 80 -17.64 3.44 3.18
C GLU A 80 -16.26 2.80 3.39
N ASP A 81 -15.45 3.34 4.30
CA ASP A 81 -14.12 2.82 4.64
C ASP A 81 -14.21 1.41 5.28
N ARG A 82 -15.34 1.06 5.89
CA ARG A 82 -15.55 -0.28 6.46
C ARG A 82 -15.65 -1.35 5.37
N SER A 83 -16.41 -1.10 4.30
CA SER A 83 -16.48 -2.03 3.17
C SER A 83 -15.12 -2.19 2.49
N SER A 84 -14.40 -1.09 2.26
CA SER A 84 -13.05 -1.14 1.69
C SER A 84 -12.07 -1.90 2.58
N LEU A 85 -12.18 -1.78 3.91
CA LEU A 85 -11.34 -2.50 4.86
C LEU A 85 -11.66 -4.00 4.90
N GLU A 86 -12.94 -4.38 4.92
CA GLU A 86 -13.36 -5.78 4.88
C GLU A 86 -12.86 -6.45 3.59
N ASP A 87 -13.07 -5.80 2.44
CA ASP A 87 -12.54 -6.27 1.15
C ASP A 87 -11.01 -6.37 1.19
N ALA A 88 -10.30 -5.37 1.72
CA ALA A 88 -8.84 -5.40 1.84
C ALA A 88 -8.34 -6.59 2.67
N LEU A 89 -9.01 -6.90 3.78
CA LEU A 89 -8.66 -8.03 4.65
C LEU A 89 -8.91 -9.37 3.96
N ASP A 90 -10.00 -9.51 3.21
CA ASP A 90 -10.29 -10.74 2.46
C ASP A 90 -9.25 -10.98 1.35
N HIS A 91 -8.92 -9.94 0.58
CA HIS A 91 -7.90 -10.03 -0.47
C HIS A 91 -6.51 -10.32 0.14
N LEU A 92 -6.20 -9.74 1.30
CA LEU A 92 -4.95 -9.98 2.00
C LEU A 92 -4.86 -11.43 2.49
N ALA A 93 -5.92 -11.94 3.11
CA ALA A 93 -5.99 -13.33 3.60
C ALA A 93 -5.80 -14.32 2.45
N PHE A 94 -6.44 -14.10 1.30
CA PHE A 94 -6.23 -14.94 0.12
C PHE A 94 -4.81 -14.80 -0.44
N SER A 95 -4.27 -13.58 -0.51
CA SER A 95 -2.91 -13.36 -1.01
C SER A 95 -1.88 -14.14 -0.18
N TYR A 96 -2.03 -14.17 1.15
CA TYR A 96 -1.16 -14.99 2.02
C TYR A 96 -1.34 -16.49 1.83
N PHE A 97 -2.53 -16.95 1.47
CA PHE A 97 -2.76 -18.37 1.19
C PHE A 97 -2.08 -18.83 -0.12
N MET A 98 -1.97 -17.94 -1.09
CA MET A 98 -1.41 -18.24 -2.42
C MET A 98 0.11 -18.13 -2.52
N VAL A 99 0.77 -17.54 -1.52
CA VAL A 99 2.23 -17.41 -1.40
C VAL A 99 2.81 -18.58 -0.62
#